data_AF-A0A4U1LA54-F1
#
_entry.id   AF-A0A4U1LA54-F1
#
_cell.length_a   1.000
_cell.length_b   1.000
_cell.length_c   1.000
_cell.angle_alpha   90.00
_cell.angle_beta   90.00
_cell.angle_gamma   90.00
#
_symmetry.space_group_name_H-M   'P 1'
#
loop_
_entity.id
_entity.type
_entity.pdbx_description
1 polymer ?
#
loop_
_entity_poly.entity_id
_entity_poly.type
_entity_poly.pdbx_seq_one_letter_code
_entity_poly.pdbx_strand_id
1 'polypeptide(L)'
;MQKSIFVNLAVADVARATAFYEAIGFTRNAMFSNEQASAMVWSDTISVMLLDRAFFATFLPEGRAIADSATTTETLLCLSFDSREAVDAVVQAAADAGGTADVRPAQDMGFMYSRAFADPDGHVFEPMFMDMAAAADAMGAAPAAA
;
A
#
# COMPACT_ATOMS: atom_id res chain seq x y z
N MET A 1 23.57 7.65 -3.87
CA MET A 1 22.74 6.44 -3.80
C MET A 1 21.32 6.88 -3.51
N GLN A 2 20.35 6.47 -4.33
CA GLN A 2 18.93 6.69 -4.03
C GLN A 2 18.54 5.79 -2.87
N LYS A 3 17.74 6.30 -1.92
CA LYS A 3 17.25 5.50 -0.80
C LYS A 3 15.98 4.78 -1.22
N SER A 4 15.83 3.53 -0.79
CA SER A 4 14.63 2.71 -1.03
C SER A 4 13.97 2.35 0.30
N ILE A 5 12.67 2.08 0.25
CA ILE A 5 11.88 1.56 1.36
C ILE A 5 11.40 0.14 1.03
N PHE A 6 11.53 -0.75 2.01
CA PHE A 6 11.00 -2.10 1.98
C PHE A 6 10.04 -2.24 3.16
N VAL A 7 8.75 -2.39 2.87
CA VAL A 7 7.71 -2.51 3.90
C VAL A 7 7.43 -3.99 4.11
N ASN A 8 7.74 -4.53 5.29
CA ASN A 8 7.39 -5.91 5.64
C ASN A 8 5.94 -5.94 6.13
N LEU A 9 5.11 -6.80 5.53
CA LEU A 9 3.72 -7.02 5.93
C LEU A 9 3.51 -8.50 6.25
N ALA A 10 2.95 -8.76 7.44
CA ALA A 10 2.59 -10.12 7.85
C ALA A 10 1.30 -10.55 7.16
N VAL A 11 1.32 -11.67 6.42
CA VAL A 11 0.18 -12.19 5.67
C VAL A 11 -0.10 -13.65 6.06
N ALA A 12 -1.38 -14.03 6.10
CA ALA A 12 -1.81 -15.37 6.46
C ALA A 12 -1.55 -16.39 5.34
N ASP A 13 -1.52 -15.95 4.08
CA ASP A 13 -1.24 -16.78 2.91
C ASP A 13 -0.46 -15.96 1.87
N VAL A 14 0.80 -16.34 1.66
CA VAL A 14 1.74 -15.62 0.77
C VAL A 14 1.31 -15.67 -0.69
N ALA A 15 0.71 -16.78 -1.15
CA ALA A 15 0.28 -16.92 -2.54
C ALA A 15 -0.96 -16.08 -2.81
N ARG A 16 -1.95 -16.10 -1.91
CA ARG A 16 -3.14 -15.24 -1.95
C ARG A 16 -2.76 -13.77 -1.94
N ALA A 17 -1.89 -13.38 -1.02
CA ALA A 17 -1.42 -12.00 -0.94
C ALA A 17 -0.67 -11.61 -2.22
N THR A 18 0.23 -12.45 -2.73
CA THR A 18 0.94 -12.18 -4.00
C THR A 18 -0.03 -11.87 -5.14
N ALA A 19 -1.06 -12.70 -5.34
CA ALA A 19 -2.05 -12.50 -6.39
C ALA A 19 -2.83 -11.18 -6.22
N PHE A 20 -3.16 -10.80 -4.98
CA PHE A 20 -3.78 -9.50 -4.69
C PHE A 20 -2.86 -8.34 -5.08
N TYR A 21 -1.59 -8.37 -4.65
CA TYR A 21 -0.65 -7.28 -4.94
C TYR A 21 -0.34 -7.17 -6.44
N GLU A 22 -0.29 -8.28 -7.17
CA GLU A 22 -0.20 -8.27 -8.64
C GLU A 22 -1.43 -7.62 -9.29
N ALA A 23 -2.64 -7.91 -8.79
CA ALA A 23 -3.88 -7.33 -9.33
C ALA A 23 -3.98 -5.81 -9.14
N ILE A 24 -3.40 -5.26 -8.08
CA ILE A 24 -3.36 -3.81 -7.82
C ILE A 24 -2.13 -3.11 -8.43
N GLY A 25 -1.34 -3.83 -9.25
CA GLY A 25 -0.28 -3.24 -10.08
C GLY A 25 1.16 -3.43 -9.60
N PHE A 26 1.40 -4.16 -8.51
CA PHE A 26 2.76 -4.52 -8.12
C PHE A 26 3.32 -5.62 -9.04
N THR A 27 4.64 -5.64 -9.21
CA THR A 27 5.32 -6.72 -9.93
C THR A 27 6.08 -7.61 -8.95
N ARG A 28 5.86 -8.92 -9.01
CA ARG A 28 6.61 -9.87 -8.18
C ARG A 28 8.06 -10.01 -8.64
N ASN A 29 9.01 -9.84 -7.71
CA ASN A 29 10.42 -10.15 -7.94
C ASN A 29 10.72 -11.60 -7.53
N ALA A 30 10.82 -12.49 -8.52
CA ALA A 30 11.06 -13.92 -8.31
C ALA A 30 12.38 -14.25 -7.59
N MET A 31 13.40 -13.39 -7.69
CA MET A 31 14.70 -13.60 -7.03
C MET A 31 14.60 -13.52 -5.50
N PHE A 32 13.68 -12.69 -5.00
CA PHE A 32 13.47 -12.47 -3.56
C PHE A 32 12.13 -13.06 -3.08
N SER A 33 11.62 -14.07 -3.78
CA SER A 33 10.34 -14.70 -3.47
C SER A 33 10.46 -16.22 -3.38
N ASN A 34 9.81 -16.80 -2.37
CA ASN A 34 9.69 -18.24 -2.14
C ASN A 34 8.32 -18.54 -1.49
N GLU A 35 8.17 -19.68 -0.82
CA GLU A 35 6.91 -20.09 -0.19
C GLU A 35 6.57 -19.27 1.09
N GLN A 36 7.58 -18.73 1.78
CA GLN A 36 7.41 -17.99 3.03
C GLN A 36 7.41 -16.46 2.84
N ALA A 37 7.84 -15.99 1.67
CA ALA A 37 7.95 -14.56 1.38
C ALA A 37 7.73 -14.25 -0.10
N SER A 38 7.11 -13.11 -0.41
CA SER A 38 6.98 -12.59 -1.77
C SER A 38 7.37 -11.12 -1.82
N ALA A 39 8.32 -10.78 -2.68
CA ALA A 39 8.80 -9.43 -2.88
C ALA A 39 7.98 -8.74 -3.98
N MET A 40 7.16 -7.76 -3.61
CA MET A 40 6.28 -7.01 -4.49
C MET A 40 6.86 -5.63 -4.76
N VAL A 41 7.21 -5.36 -6.01
CA VAL A 41 7.85 -4.11 -6.45
C VAL A 41 6.77 -3.14 -6.94
N TRP A 42 6.73 -1.94 -6.34
CA TRP A 42 5.88 -0.83 -6.78
C TRP A 42 6.64 0.11 -7.73
N SER A 43 7.88 0.44 -7.37
CA SER A 43 8.79 1.27 -8.16
C SER A 43 10.24 0.90 -7.87
N ASP A 44 11.18 1.56 -8.52
CA ASP A 44 12.62 1.38 -8.27
C ASP A 44 13.04 1.62 -6.81
N THR A 45 12.22 2.34 -6.04
CA THR A 45 12.51 2.71 -4.65
C THR A 45 11.51 2.20 -3.62
N ILE A 46 10.40 1.61 -4.03
CA ILE A 46 9.33 1.16 -3.13
C ILE A 46 9.04 -0.31 -3.39
N SER A 47 9.14 -1.11 -2.34
CA SER A 47 8.77 -2.52 -2.37
C SER A 47 8.05 -2.93 -1.09
N VAL A 48 7.15 -3.89 -1.21
CA VAL A 48 6.46 -4.55 -0.10
C VAL A 48 6.92 -5.99 -0.05
N MET A 49 7.37 -6.44 1.12
CA MET A 49 7.71 -7.83 1.38
C MET A 49 6.53 -8.47 2.11
N LEU A 50 5.80 -9.34 1.43
CA LEU A 50 4.70 -10.12 1.99
C LEU A 50 5.30 -11.34 2.67
N LEU A 51 5.22 -11.42 3.99
CA LEU A 51 5.86 -12.46 4.78
C LEU A 51 4.81 -13.32 5.48
N ASP A 52 4.94 -14.64 5.39
CA ASP A 52 4.20 -15.56 6.25
C ASP A 52 4.30 -15.11 7.72
N ARG A 53 3.21 -15.23 8.48
CA ARG A 53 3.15 -14.73 9.87
C ARG A 53 4.21 -15.37 10.76
N ALA A 54 4.53 -16.66 10.59
CA ALA A 54 5.56 -17.31 11.39
C ALA A 54 6.95 -16.80 11.00
N PHE A 55 7.21 -16.56 9.71
CA PHE A 55 8.45 -15.97 9.26
C PHE A 55 8.60 -14.52 9.73
N PHE A 56 7.57 -13.69 9.60
CA PHE A 56 7.54 -12.31 10.10
C PHE A 56 7.81 -12.23 11.61
N ALA A 57 7.25 -13.16 12.40
CA ALA A 57 7.44 -13.20 13.85
C ALA A 57 8.91 -13.31 14.26
N THR A 58 9.78 -13.88 13.41
CA THR A 58 11.23 -13.96 13.67
C THR A 58 11.93 -12.60 13.65
N PHE A 59 11.29 -11.57 13.09
CA PHE A 59 11.85 -10.21 12.98
C PHE A 59 11.41 -9.32 14.15
N LEU A 60 10.46 -9.79 14.96
CA LEU A 60 9.92 -9.00 16.05
C LEU A 60 10.93 -8.84 17.19
N PRO A 61 10.98 -7.65 17.83
CA PRO A 61 11.65 -7.50 19.11
C PRO A 61 11.05 -8.43 20.17
N GLU A 62 11.86 -8.82 21.13
CA GLU A 62 11.42 -9.67 22.25
C GLU A 62 10.20 -9.05 22.96
N GLY A 63 9.17 -9.88 23.20
CA GLY A 63 7.94 -9.49 23.87
C GLY A 63 6.91 -8.73 23.00
N ARG A 64 7.18 -8.51 21.71
CA ARG A 64 6.22 -7.94 20.76
C ARG A 64 5.39 -9.06 20.09
N ALA A 65 4.16 -8.73 19.71
CA ALA A 65 3.30 -9.58 18.91
C ALA A 65 2.99 -8.89 17.58
N ILE A 66 2.66 -9.68 16.55
CA ILE A 66 2.14 -9.16 15.28
C ILE A 66 0.79 -8.49 15.55
N ALA A 67 0.60 -7.25 15.08
CA ALA A 67 -0.69 -6.58 15.15
C ALA A 67 -1.78 -7.40 14.43
N ASP A 68 -2.97 -7.43 15.02
CA ASP A 68 -4.15 -7.93 14.33
C ASP A 68 -4.75 -6.80 13.48
N SER A 69 -4.39 -6.74 12.20
CA SER A 69 -4.83 -5.70 11.28
C SER A 69 -6.35 -5.66 11.05
N ALA A 70 -7.09 -6.69 11.49
CA ALA A 70 -8.55 -6.66 11.50
C ALA A 70 -9.13 -5.81 12.64
N THR A 71 -8.38 -5.57 13.71
CA THR A 71 -8.85 -4.84 14.91
C THR A 71 -7.96 -3.66 15.30
N THR A 72 -6.72 -3.61 14.82
CA THR A 72 -5.72 -2.59 15.17
C THR A 72 -4.92 -2.17 13.94
N THR A 73 -4.81 -0.87 13.69
CA THR A 73 -3.98 -0.34 12.59
C THR A 73 -2.68 0.24 13.15
N GLU A 74 -1.54 -0.37 12.84
CA GLU A 74 -0.21 0.15 13.20
C GLU A 74 0.31 1.17 12.18
N THR A 75 0.03 0.94 10.90
CA THR A 75 0.51 1.79 9.80
C THR A 75 -0.56 2.01 8.74
N LEU A 76 -0.43 3.11 8.00
CA LEU A 76 -1.22 3.45 6.82
C LEU A 76 -0.23 3.70 5.68
N LEU A 77 -0.45 3.07 4.53
CA LEU A 77 0.48 3.12 3.39
C LEU A 77 -0.11 3.95 2.25
N CYS A 78 0.32 5.20 2.14
CA CYS A 78 -0.12 6.09 1.05
C CYS A 78 0.75 5.92 -0.20
N LEU A 79 0.10 5.71 -1.35
CA LEU A 79 0.74 5.58 -2.66
C LEU A 79 0.21 6.68 -3.58
N SER A 80 1.12 7.39 -4.25
CA SER A 80 0.76 8.43 -5.20
C SER A 80 0.32 7.84 -6.54
N PHE A 81 -0.71 8.45 -7.15
CA PHE A 81 -1.24 8.13 -8.47
C PHE A 81 -1.36 9.40 -9.31
N ASP A 82 -1.36 9.24 -10.63
CA ASP A 82 -1.34 10.35 -11.59
C ASP A 82 -2.71 10.98 -11.86
N SER A 83 -3.79 10.36 -11.41
CA SER A 83 -5.16 10.86 -11.65
C SER A 83 -6.18 10.32 -10.65
N ARG A 84 -7.33 10.98 -10.57
CA ARG A 84 -8.48 10.52 -9.76
C ARG A 84 -8.99 9.17 -10.24
N GLU A 85 -9.04 9.00 -11.55
CA GLU A 85 -9.48 7.79 -12.21
C GLU A 85 -8.56 6.61 -11.89
N ALA A 86 -7.24 6.85 -11.76
CA ALA A 86 -6.29 5.82 -11.35
C ALA A 86 -6.47 5.42 -9.87
N VAL A 87 -6.80 6.38 -8.99
CA VAL A 87 -7.19 6.09 -7.59
C VAL A 87 -8.45 5.22 -7.56
N ASP A 88 -9.45 5.53 -8.38
CA ASP A 88 -10.68 4.73 -8.46
C ASP A 88 -10.42 3.32 -9.00
N ALA A 89 -9.61 3.21 -10.04
CA ALA A 89 -9.30 1.94 -10.68
C ALA A 89 -8.57 0.98 -9.72
N VAL A 90 -7.58 1.47 -8.96
CA VAL A 90 -6.84 0.61 -8.02
C VAL A 90 -7.71 0.17 -6.84
N VAL A 91 -8.61 1.03 -6.35
CA VAL A 91 -9.53 0.66 -5.26
C VAL A 91 -10.53 -0.39 -5.73
N GLN A 92 -11.03 -0.26 -6.97
CA GLN A 92 -11.89 -1.27 -7.56
C GLN A 92 -11.14 -2.60 -7.75
N ALA A 93 -9.92 -2.56 -8.29
CA ALA A 93 -9.07 -3.75 -8.44
C ALA A 93 -8.80 -4.43 -7.10
N ALA A 94 -8.58 -3.66 -6.02
CA ALA A 94 -8.42 -4.20 -4.68
C ALA A 94 -9.67 -4.94 -4.20
N ALA A 95 -10.86 -4.37 -4.38
CA ALA A 95 -12.11 -5.05 -4.05
C ALA A 95 -12.30 -6.35 -4.84
N ASP A 96 -12.07 -6.30 -6.16
CA ASP A 96 -12.22 -7.46 -7.05
C ASP A 96 -11.23 -8.58 -6.73
N ALA A 97 -10.06 -8.24 -6.20
CA ALA A 97 -9.01 -9.16 -5.77
C ALA A 97 -9.18 -9.69 -4.33
N GLY A 98 -10.31 -9.40 -3.67
CA GLY A 98 -10.63 -9.91 -2.33
C GLY A 98 -10.17 -9.03 -1.17
N GLY A 99 -9.74 -7.80 -1.45
CA GLY A 99 -9.61 -6.75 -0.44
C GLY A 99 -10.95 -6.08 -0.11
N THR A 100 -10.90 -5.08 0.77
CA THR A 100 -12.07 -4.28 1.16
C THR A 100 -11.89 -2.84 0.68
N ALA A 101 -12.72 -2.40 -0.27
CA ALA A 101 -12.74 -1.00 -0.70
C ALA A 101 -13.40 -0.09 0.34
N ASP A 102 -13.02 1.19 0.31
CA ASP A 102 -13.61 2.29 1.06
C ASP A 102 -13.75 2.00 2.56
N VAL A 103 -12.66 1.53 3.18
CA VAL A 103 -12.59 1.25 4.63
C VAL A 103 -12.78 2.51 5.49
N ARG A 104 -12.85 3.69 4.85
CA ARG A 104 -13.29 4.97 5.40
C ARG A 104 -13.78 5.88 4.25
N PRO A 105 -14.47 6.99 4.54
CA PRO A 105 -14.93 7.93 3.52
C PRO A 105 -13.78 8.46 2.66
N ALA A 106 -14.04 8.62 1.36
CA ALA A 106 -13.12 9.26 0.43
C ALA A 106 -12.81 10.71 0.86
N GLN A 107 -11.57 11.13 0.67
CA GLN A 107 -11.14 12.51 0.87
C GLN A 107 -11.14 13.21 -0.50
N ASP A 108 -11.96 14.24 -0.62
CA ASP A 108 -12.01 15.09 -1.80
C ASP A 108 -11.93 16.56 -1.37
N MET A 109 -10.77 17.16 -1.63
CA MET A 109 -10.49 18.57 -1.33
C MET A 109 -10.37 19.41 -2.61
N GLY A 110 -10.84 18.91 -3.76
CA GLY A 110 -10.60 19.52 -5.07
C GLY A 110 -9.19 19.26 -5.60
N PHE A 111 -8.16 19.77 -4.91
CA PHE A 111 -6.74 19.60 -5.27
C PHE A 111 -6.14 18.26 -4.81
N MET A 112 -6.81 17.56 -3.90
CA MET A 112 -6.41 16.24 -3.41
C MET A 112 -7.60 15.30 -3.49
N TYR A 113 -7.35 14.09 -3.98
CA TYR A 113 -8.32 13.01 -4.02
C TYR A 113 -7.68 11.73 -3.50
N SER A 114 -8.26 11.13 -2.48
CA SER A 114 -7.78 9.87 -1.94
C SER A 114 -8.93 8.98 -1.49
N ARG A 115 -8.77 7.69 -1.75
CA ARG A 115 -9.60 6.62 -1.22
C ARG A 115 -8.72 5.71 -0.36
N ALA A 116 -9.34 4.81 0.39
CA ALA A 116 -8.60 3.85 1.19
C ALA A 116 -9.21 2.46 1.00
N PHE A 117 -8.36 1.45 0.92
CA PHE A 117 -8.76 0.04 0.93
C PHE A 117 -7.90 -0.74 1.90
N ALA A 118 -8.40 -1.88 2.35
CA ALA A 118 -7.61 -2.88 3.07
C ALA A 118 -7.33 -4.06 2.16
N ASP A 119 -6.11 -4.60 2.23
CA ASP A 119 -5.77 -5.87 1.59
C ASP A 119 -6.46 -7.07 2.28
N PRO A 120 -6.34 -8.31 1.76
CA PRO A 120 -6.99 -9.49 2.32
C PRO A 120 -6.56 -9.84 3.76
N ASP A 121 -5.49 -9.23 4.26
CA ASP A 121 -4.95 -9.40 5.61
C ASP A 121 -5.22 -8.18 6.51
N GLY A 122 -5.90 -7.14 5.99
CA GLY A 122 -6.33 -5.96 6.73
C GLY A 122 -5.38 -4.77 6.67
N HIS A 123 -4.28 -4.86 5.92
CA HIS A 123 -3.32 -3.75 5.81
C HIS A 123 -3.92 -2.63 4.96
N VAL A 124 -3.89 -1.39 5.47
CA VAL A 124 -4.58 -0.26 4.83
C VAL A 124 -3.67 0.50 3.88
N PHE A 125 -4.12 0.63 2.64
CA PHE A 125 -3.51 1.44 1.60
C PHE A 125 -4.36 2.66 1.26
N GLU A 126 -3.69 3.75 0.93
CA GLU A 126 -4.28 5.05 0.65
C GLU A 126 -3.81 5.54 -0.72
N PRO A 127 -4.40 5.06 -1.83
CA PRO A 127 -4.15 5.65 -3.13
C PRO A 127 -4.58 7.12 -3.12
N MET A 128 -3.68 7.98 -3.59
CA MET A 128 -3.86 9.42 -3.56
C MET A 128 -3.40 10.07 -4.86
N PHE A 129 -4.24 10.94 -5.41
CA PHE A 129 -3.88 11.89 -6.44
C PHE A 129 -3.82 13.30 -5.83
N MET A 130 -2.83 14.08 -6.25
CA MET A 130 -2.68 15.49 -5.86
C MET A 130 -2.35 16.34 -7.08
N ASP A 131 -3.19 17.33 -7.37
CA ASP A 131 -2.88 18.39 -8.32
C ASP A 131 -1.99 19.42 -7.61
N MET A 132 -0.69 19.34 -7.85
CA MET A 132 0.30 20.20 -7.20
C MET A 132 0.11 21.70 -7.51
N ALA A 133 -0.45 22.05 -8.67
CA ALA A 133 -0.71 23.44 -9.03
C ALA A 133 -1.91 23.98 -8.24
N ALA A 134 -3.01 23.24 -8.24
CA ALA A 134 -4.19 23.61 -7.44
C ALA A 134 -3.88 23.59 -5.93
N ALA A 135 -3.02 22.67 -5.47
CA ALA A 135 -2.58 22.60 -4.08
C ALA A 135 -1.72 23.81 -3.69
N ALA A 136 -0.80 24.25 -4.56
CA ALA A 136 0.02 25.45 -4.36
C ALA A 136 -0.87 26.70 -4.20
N ASP A 137 -1.85 26.87 -5.09
CA ASP A 137 -2.80 27.98 -5.05
C ASP A 137 -3.67 27.95 -3.77
N ALA A 138 -4.15 26.76 -3.38
CA ALA A 138 -4.99 26.59 -2.19
C ALA A 138 -4.22 26.79 -0.87
N MET A 139 -2.94 26.42 -0.82
CA MET A 139 -2.12 26.49 0.41
C MET A 139 -1.27 27.77 0.52
N GLY A 140 -1.32 28.66 -0.49
CA GLY A 140 -0.51 29.87 -0.51
C GLY A 140 1.01 29.60 -0.55
N ALA A 141 1.41 28.41 -0.99
CA ALA A 141 2.80 27.97 -1.09
C ALA A 141 3.21 27.90 -2.56
N ALA A 142 4.41 28.39 -2.91
CA ALA A 142 4.92 28.26 -4.28
C ALA A 142 5.00 26.77 -4.69
N PRO A 143 4.66 26.40 -5.94
CA PRO A 143 4.68 25.01 -6.37
C PRO A 143 6.07 24.41 -6.15
N ALA A 144 6.12 23.24 -5.51
CA ALA A 144 7.34 22.48 -5.32
C ALA A 144 7.93 22.14 -6.70
N ALA A 145 9.19 22.51 -6.92
CA ALA A 145 9.88 22.27 -8.18
C ALA A 145 9.91 20.76 -8.51
N ALA A 146 9.53 20.45 -9.75
CA ALA A 146 9.58 19.11 -10.34
C ALA A 146 11.01 18.58 -10.50
#